data_AF-A0A7V5S627-F1
#
_entry.id   AF-A0A7V5S627-F1
#
_cell.length_a   1.000
_cell.length_b   1.000
_cell.length_c   1.000
_cell.angle_alpha   90.00
_cell.angle_beta   90.00
_cell.angle_gamma   90.00
#
_symmetry.space_group_name_H-M   'P 1'
#
loop_
_entity.id
_entity.type
_entity.pdbx_description
1 polymer ?
#
loop_
_entity_poly.entity_id
_entity_poly.type
_entity_poly.pdbx_seq_one_letter_code
_entity_poly.pdbx_strand_id
1 'polypeptide(L)'
;MGKQEVLNSVLEGLRKKYGEGAIMWLGEQAKLQVDTIPTGSLSLDMALGIGGVPRGRIVEIFGPESSGKTTLALHLIAEAQKRGGVAAFIDAEHALDPNYAKAIGVNLDALLLSQPNSGEQALEIMDALVRSGAVDIIVVDSVAALVPEAEIAGAMGDAQVGLQARLMSQAMRKLASSIAQSKTTVVFVNQIRQMISGMSWGPTTTTTGGLALKFYASVRMEIKRLGSIDEGDNRVGSETVVKVVKNKLAPPFKEAKFDIIYGKGISSERELIKIGEQLGLIKKSGSWFNFGDIRLGQGMSNAAAFLESNKEIAQQLENAIREKVGLRPAAASSPAEDEPRKDSSEKGLLSEAEKPARRASRKVAPLMMTPESSNGIES
;
A
#
# COMPACT_ATOMS: atom_id res chain seq x y z
N MET A 1 29.40 35.91 21.25
CA MET A 1 28.62 34.71 20.87
C MET A 1 29.45 33.85 19.95
N GLY A 2 29.68 32.60 20.33
CA GLY A 2 30.34 31.62 19.47
C GLY A 2 29.44 31.22 18.30
N LYS A 3 30.02 30.78 17.17
CA LYS A 3 29.27 30.29 15.99
C LYS A 3 28.23 29.22 16.37
N GLN A 4 28.53 28.40 17.37
CA GLN A 4 27.65 27.36 17.90
C GLN A 4 26.40 27.93 18.60
N GLU A 5 26.54 29.01 19.38
CA GLU A 5 25.44 29.64 20.12
C GLU A 5 24.47 30.35 19.17
N VAL A 6 25.01 31.03 18.15
CA VAL A 6 24.20 31.65 17.08
C VAL A 6 23.42 30.58 16.32
N LEU A 7 24.08 29.47 15.97
CA LEU A 7 23.43 28.36 15.30
C LEU A 7 22.30 27.77 16.15
N ASN A 8 22.53 27.53 17.44
CA ASN A 8 21.51 26.98 18.33
C ASN A 8 20.30 27.91 18.48
N SER A 9 20.54 29.22 18.62
CA SER A 9 19.45 30.21 18.67
C SER A 9 18.63 30.27 17.37
N VAL A 10 19.30 30.15 16.20
CA VAL A 10 18.62 30.05 14.91
C VAL A 10 17.80 28.76 14.82
N LEU A 11 18.36 27.62 15.25
CA LEU A 11 17.66 26.33 15.27
C LEU A 11 16.41 26.37 16.17
N GLU A 12 16.52 26.94 17.38
CA GLU A 12 15.38 27.14 18.28
C GLU A 12 14.31 28.05 17.67
N GLY A 13 14.72 29.17 17.05
CA GLY A 13 13.80 30.07 16.35
C GLY A 13 13.07 29.38 15.21
N LEU A 14 13.76 28.55 14.43
CA LEU A 14 13.18 27.76 13.35
C LEU A 14 12.22 26.67 13.87
N ARG A 15 12.59 25.94 14.93
CA ARG A 15 11.74 24.93 15.58
C ARG A 15 10.47 25.55 16.16
N LYS A 16 10.57 26.70 16.82
CA LYS A 16 9.41 27.42 17.35
C LYS A 16 8.46 27.91 16.26
N LYS A 17 9.00 28.33 15.11
CA LYS A 17 8.21 28.88 13.99
C LYS A 17 7.58 27.81 13.10
N TYR A 18 8.26 26.69 12.89
CA TYR A 18 7.89 25.69 11.90
C TYR A 18 7.63 24.28 12.49
N GLY A 19 7.79 24.10 13.80
CA GLY A 19 7.63 22.84 14.52
C GLY A 19 8.96 22.14 14.82
N GLU A 20 9.00 21.32 15.88
CA GLU A 20 10.19 20.60 16.34
C GLU A 20 10.85 19.73 15.25
N GLY A 21 10.07 19.20 14.31
CA GLY A 21 10.56 18.38 13.19
C GLY A 21 11.03 19.16 11.95
N ALA A 22 10.94 20.50 11.95
CA ALA A 22 11.27 21.30 10.76
C ALA A 22 12.77 21.38 10.48
N ILE A 23 13.60 21.31 11.53
CA ILE A 23 15.07 21.28 11.40
C ILE A 23 15.70 20.48 12.53
N MET A 24 16.48 19.47 12.15
CA MET A 24 17.08 18.48 13.05
C MET A 24 18.48 18.14 12.58
N TRP A 25 19.32 17.64 13.48
CA TRP A 25 20.61 17.10 13.07
C TRP A 25 20.41 15.74 12.40
N LEU A 26 21.10 15.47 11.29
CA LEU A 26 20.95 14.22 10.56
C LEU A 26 21.24 12.98 11.44
N GLY A 27 22.16 13.10 12.40
CA GLY A 27 22.48 12.05 13.38
C GLY A 27 21.35 11.77 14.39
N GLU A 28 20.46 12.74 14.64
CA GLU A 28 19.25 12.54 15.46
C GLU A 28 18.22 11.67 14.71
N GLN A 29 18.32 11.59 13.37
CA GLN A 29 17.44 10.80 12.50
C GLN A 29 17.87 9.32 12.41
N ALA A 30 19.09 8.97 12.81
CA ALA A 30 19.70 7.66 12.61
C ALA A 30 19.03 6.49 13.40
N LYS A 31 17.98 6.78 14.18
CA LYS A 31 17.18 5.77 14.89
C LYS A 31 15.78 5.55 14.32
N LEU A 32 15.37 6.25 13.26
CA LEU A 32 14.10 5.97 12.60
C LEU A 32 14.24 4.71 11.75
N GLN A 33 13.94 3.56 12.35
CA GLN A 33 13.63 2.35 11.58
C GLN A 33 12.58 2.74 10.54
N VAL A 34 12.88 2.48 9.26
CA VAL A 34 11.94 2.75 8.17
C VAL A 34 10.74 1.84 8.41
N ASP A 35 9.59 2.44 8.67
CA ASP A 35 8.34 1.71 8.81
C ASP A 35 7.87 1.24 7.42
N THR A 36 7.51 -0.04 7.32
CA THR A 36 7.23 -0.72 6.04
C THR A 36 5.98 -1.57 6.10
N ILE A 37 5.36 -1.74 4.93
CA ILE A 37 4.26 -2.68 4.69
C ILE A 37 4.85 -3.86 3.90
N PRO A 38 4.78 -5.11 4.40
CA PRO A 38 5.24 -6.29 3.66
C PRO A 38 4.54 -6.41 2.31
N THR A 39 5.22 -7.00 1.35
CA THR A 39 4.70 -7.12 -0.02
C THR A 39 3.81 -8.34 -0.26
N GLY A 40 3.70 -9.25 0.73
CA GLY A 40 3.11 -10.57 0.54
C GLY A 40 4.06 -11.57 -0.16
N SER A 41 5.28 -11.14 -0.48
CA SER A 41 6.36 -11.98 -1.03
C SER A 41 7.63 -11.78 -0.21
N LEU A 42 8.12 -12.85 0.42
CA LEU A 42 9.33 -12.82 1.23
C LEU A 42 10.57 -12.48 0.37
N SER A 43 10.65 -13.02 -0.84
CA SER A 43 11.76 -12.72 -1.76
C SER A 43 11.76 -11.25 -2.17
N LEU A 44 10.58 -10.64 -2.34
CA LEU A 44 10.47 -9.22 -2.67
C LEU A 44 10.79 -8.33 -1.47
N ASP A 45 10.34 -8.68 -0.26
CA ASP A 45 10.71 -7.98 0.98
C ASP A 45 12.24 -7.99 1.19
N MET A 46 12.89 -9.12 0.91
CA MET A 46 14.35 -9.26 0.90
C MET A 46 15.03 -8.42 -0.19
N ALA A 47 14.47 -8.41 -1.41
CA ALA A 47 14.99 -7.63 -2.53
C ALA A 47 14.86 -6.12 -2.29
N LEU A 48 13.81 -5.68 -1.58
CA LEU A 48 13.64 -4.30 -1.16
C LEU A 48 14.65 -3.89 -0.08
N GLY A 49 15.18 -4.84 0.71
CA GLY A 49 16.23 -4.63 1.70
C GLY A 49 15.80 -3.88 2.97
N ILE A 50 14.56 -3.40 3.00
CA ILE A 50 13.90 -2.76 4.15
C ILE A 50 12.70 -3.57 4.65
N GLY A 51 12.48 -4.78 4.12
CA GLY A 51 11.44 -5.71 4.57
C GLY A 51 10.03 -5.41 4.07
N GLY A 52 9.87 -4.53 3.08
CA GLY A 52 8.57 -4.18 2.51
C GLY A 52 8.59 -2.83 1.78
N VAL A 53 7.43 -2.33 1.39
CA VAL A 53 7.30 -0.98 0.82
C VAL A 53 7.28 0.08 1.93
N PRO A 54 7.93 1.24 1.75
CA PRO A 54 8.05 2.23 2.82
C PRO A 54 6.78 3.06 3.00
N ARG A 55 6.37 3.25 4.25
CA ARG A 55 5.31 4.18 4.64
C ARG A 55 5.67 5.64 4.39
N GLY A 56 4.66 6.44 4.11
CA GLY A 56 4.80 7.86 3.81
C GLY A 56 5.55 8.14 2.50
N ARG A 57 5.53 7.20 1.55
CA ARG A 57 6.25 7.31 0.28
C ARG A 57 5.39 6.88 -0.91
N ILE A 58 5.84 7.31 -2.07
CA ILE A 58 5.29 6.91 -3.37
C ILE A 58 6.05 5.69 -3.88
N VAL A 59 5.31 4.69 -4.33
CA VAL A 59 5.80 3.45 -4.96
C VAL A 59 5.19 3.34 -6.36
N GLU A 60 5.97 2.92 -7.34
CA GLU A 60 5.46 2.61 -8.68
C GLU A 60 5.68 1.12 -8.99
N ILE A 61 4.61 0.41 -9.36
CA ILE A 61 4.64 -0.95 -9.89
C ILE A 61 4.29 -0.86 -11.37
N PHE A 62 5.20 -1.27 -12.24
CA PHE A 62 4.98 -1.20 -13.69
C PHE A 62 5.44 -2.45 -14.41
N GLY A 63 4.86 -2.72 -15.56
CA GLY A 63 5.10 -3.98 -16.27
C GLY A 63 4.16 -4.17 -17.46
N PRO A 64 4.39 -5.22 -18.27
CA PRO A 64 3.45 -5.62 -19.32
C PRO A 64 2.05 -5.93 -18.77
N GLU A 65 1.08 -6.06 -19.65
CA GLU A 65 -0.23 -6.61 -19.30
C GLU A 65 -0.10 -8.04 -18.76
N SER A 66 -1.02 -8.45 -17.87
CA SER A 66 -1.03 -9.79 -17.28
C SER A 66 0.28 -10.23 -16.60
N SER A 67 1.10 -9.28 -16.15
CA SER A 67 2.36 -9.53 -15.44
C SER A 67 2.19 -9.70 -13.92
N GLY A 68 1.00 -9.42 -13.38
CA GLY A 68 0.71 -9.52 -11.94
C GLY A 68 0.76 -8.20 -11.16
N LYS A 69 0.76 -7.04 -11.84
CA LYS A 69 0.79 -5.71 -11.19
C LYS A 69 -0.32 -5.53 -10.15
N THR A 70 -1.58 -5.72 -10.56
CA THR A 70 -2.76 -5.60 -9.69
C THR A 70 -2.74 -6.68 -8.61
N THR A 71 -2.32 -7.91 -8.92
CA THR A 71 -2.12 -8.97 -7.91
C THR A 71 -1.16 -8.51 -6.80
N LEU A 72 0.01 -7.97 -7.15
CA LEU A 72 0.97 -7.47 -6.17
C LEU A 72 0.41 -6.29 -5.38
N ALA A 73 -0.34 -5.39 -6.02
CA ALA A 73 -0.99 -4.27 -5.34
C ALA A 73 -2.08 -4.73 -4.34
N LEU A 74 -2.84 -5.77 -4.67
CA LEU A 74 -3.82 -6.37 -3.76
C LEU A 74 -3.15 -7.10 -2.59
N HIS A 75 -2.00 -7.75 -2.80
CA HIS A 75 -1.20 -8.33 -1.71
C HIS A 75 -0.70 -7.26 -0.74
N LEU A 76 -0.24 -6.11 -1.24
CA LEU A 76 0.12 -4.95 -0.41
C LEU A 76 -1.04 -4.45 0.44
N ILE A 77 -2.25 -4.38 -0.14
CA ILE A 77 -3.47 -4.03 0.59
C ILE A 77 -3.79 -5.06 1.67
N ALA A 78 -3.76 -6.35 1.32
CA ALA A 78 -4.05 -7.43 2.25
C ALA A 78 -3.08 -7.41 3.45
N GLU A 79 -1.78 -7.20 3.20
CA GLU A 79 -0.77 -7.08 4.26
C GLU A 79 -0.97 -5.84 5.14
N ALA A 80 -1.37 -4.70 4.57
CA ALA A 80 -1.71 -3.52 5.35
C ALA A 80 -2.93 -3.77 6.25
N GLN A 81 -3.99 -4.38 5.72
CA GLN A 81 -5.22 -4.69 6.46
C GLN A 81 -5.00 -5.73 7.56
N LYS A 82 -4.21 -6.79 7.31
CA LYS A 82 -3.82 -7.78 8.33
C LYS A 82 -3.15 -7.14 9.54
N ARG A 83 -2.49 -6.00 9.35
CA ARG A 83 -1.80 -5.21 10.40
C ARG A 83 -2.71 -4.13 11.01
N GLY A 84 -4.01 -4.18 10.75
CA GLY A 84 -5.00 -3.23 11.26
C GLY A 84 -5.05 -1.90 10.50
N GLY A 85 -4.33 -1.77 9.38
CA GLY A 85 -4.31 -0.56 8.58
C GLY A 85 -5.53 -0.40 7.68
N VAL A 86 -5.87 0.84 7.35
CA VAL A 86 -6.94 1.20 6.43
C VAL A 86 -6.39 1.30 5.01
N ALA A 87 -7.07 0.66 4.06
CA ALA A 87 -6.67 0.64 2.66
C ALA A 87 -7.71 1.33 1.76
N ALA A 88 -7.23 1.99 0.71
CA ALA A 88 -8.06 2.50 -0.37
C ALA A 88 -7.56 2.02 -1.74
N PHE A 89 -8.49 1.79 -2.65
CA PHE A 89 -8.24 1.41 -4.03
C PHE A 89 -8.96 2.39 -4.96
N ILE A 90 -8.20 3.08 -5.80
CA ILE A 90 -8.69 3.96 -6.84
C ILE A 90 -8.62 3.19 -8.15
N ASP A 91 -9.76 2.62 -8.54
CA ASP A 91 -9.93 1.77 -9.72
C ASP A 91 -10.29 2.65 -10.93
N ALA A 92 -9.27 3.22 -11.55
CA ALA A 92 -9.41 4.00 -12.79
C ALA A 92 -9.56 3.09 -14.03
N GLU A 93 -9.13 1.82 -13.95
CA GLU A 93 -9.33 0.84 -15.04
C GLU A 93 -10.72 0.17 -15.00
N HIS A 94 -11.51 0.37 -13.94
CA HIS A 94 -12.80 -0.28 -13.71
C HIS A 94 -12.73 -1.82 -13.83
N ALA A 95 -11.63 -2.41 -13.38
CA ALA A 95 -11.26 -3.80 -13.66
C ALA A 95 -11.02 -4.64 -12.40
N LEU A 96 -11.29 -4.10 -11.20
CA LEU A 96 -11.10 -4.84 -9.97
C LEU A 96 -12.13 -5.99 -9.84
N ASP A 97 -11.64 -7.23 -9.71
CA ASP A 97 -12.47 -8.40 -9.36
C ASP A 97 -12.52 -8.60 -7.84
N PRO A 98 -13.68 -8.39 -7.19
CA PRO A 98 -13.82 -8.56 -5.75
C PRO A 98 -13.56 -10.00 -5.28
N ASN A 99 -13.93 -11.01 -6.07
CA ASN A 99 -13.74 -12.41 -5.69
C ASN A 99 -12.27 -12.76 -5.63
N TYR A 100 -11.50 -12.31 -6.63
CA TYR A 100 -10.06 -12.50 -6.65
C TYR A 100 -9.34 -11.72 -5.54
N ALA A 101 -9.75 -10.47 -5.28
CA ALA A 101 -9.22 -9.69 -4.16
C ALA A 101 -9.47 -10.38 -2.80
N LYS A 102 -10.68 -10.91 -2.59
CA LYS A 102 -11.00 -11.70 -1.39
C LYS A 102 -10.14 -12.97 -1.28
N ALA A 103 -9.91 -13.66 -2.40
CA ALA A 103 -9.09 -14.86 -2.41
C ALA A 103 -7.61 -14.57 -2.09
N ILE A 104 -7.09 -13.40 -2.46
CA ILE A 104 -5.76 -12.90 -2.04
C ILE A 104 -5.72 -12.61 -0.52
N GLY A 105 -6.87 -12.38 0.11
CA GLY A 105 -6.99 -12.06 1.53
C GLY A 105 -7.28 -10.58 1.81
N VAL A 106 -7.74 -9.82 0.81
CA VAL A 106 -8.24 -8.46 1.01
C VAL A 106 -9.58 -8.52 1.77
N ASN A 107 -9.68 -7.76 2.85
CA ASN A 107 -10.95 -7.54 3.53
C ASN A 107 -11.77 -6.50 2.77
N LEU A 108 -12.72 -6.97 1.97
CA LEU A 108 -13.57 -6.12 1.13
C LEU A 108 -14.47 -5.18 1.94
N ASP A 109 -14.92 -5.60 3.12
CA ASP A 109 -15.80 -4.80 3.97
C ASP A 109 -15.08 -3.58 4.56
N ALA A 110 -13.74 -3.63 4.59
CA ALA A 110 -12.85 -2.58 5.11
C ALA A 110 -11.92 -2.01 4.02
N LEU A 111 -12.33 -2.09 2.74
CA LEU A 111 -11.62 -1.49 1.62
C LEU A 111 -12.39 -0.29 1.08
N LEU A 112 -11.78 0.89 1.10
CA LEU A 112 -12.35 2.07 0.44
C LEU A 112 -12.15 1.94 -1.07
N LEU A 113 -13.23 1.80 -1.84
CA LEU A 113 -13.18 1.74 -3.29
C LEU A 113 -13.66 3.06 -3.91
N SER A 114 -12.89 3.59 -4.86
CA SER A 114 -13.28 4.74 -5.67
C SER A 114 -13.13 4.41 -7.14
N GLN A 115 -14.16 4.71 -7.93
CA GLN A 115 -14.18 4.59 -9.38
C GLN A 115 -14.39 5.98 -10.00
N PRO A 116 -13.30 6.75 -10.19
CA PRO A 116 -13.37 8.14 -10.62
C PRO A 116 -13.68 8.25 -12.12
N ASN A 117 -14.32 9.34 -12.51
CA ASN A 117 -14.64 9.67 -13.89
C ASN A 117 -13.50 10.41 -14.61
N SER A 118 -12.54 10.99 -13.89
CA SER A 118 -11.41 11.73 -14.46
C SER A 118 -10.12 11.53 -13.66
N GLY A 119 -8.98 11.82 -14.29
CA GLY A 119 -7.67 11.81 -13.65
C GLY A 119 -7.57 12.85 -12.53
N GLU A 120 -8.13 14.05 -12.73
CA GLU A 120 -8.24 15.10 -11.72
C GLU A 120 -9.01 14.60 -10.50
N GLN A 121 -10.21 14.05 -10.71
CA GLN A 121 -11.05 13.53 -9.62
C GLN A 121 -10.34 12.43 -8.83
N ALA A 122 -9.69 11.49 -9.53
CA ALA A 122 -8.90 10.43 -8.90
C ALA A 122 -7.81 10.99 -7.96
N LEU A 123 -7.08 12.00 -8.43
CA LEU A 123 -5.97 12.60 -7.69
C LEU A 123 -6.46 13.50 -6.54
N GLU A 124 -7.63 14.12 -6.67
CA GLU A 124 -8.29 14.88 -5.61
C GLU A 124 -8.81 13.97 -4.48
N ILE A 125 -9.45 12.86 -4.82
CA ILE A 125 -9.88 11.84 -3.85
C ILE A 125 -8.66 11.32 -3.09
N MET A 126 -7.58 11.00 -3.80
CA MET A 126 -6.33 10.59 -3.15
C MET A 126 -5.76 11.69 -2.23
N ASP A 127 -5.71 12.96 -2.66
CA ASP A 127 -5.23 14.07 -1.82
C ASP A 127 -6.05 14.20 -0.53
N ALA A 128 -7.38 14.06 -0.61
CA ALA A 128 -8.26 14.09 0.54
C ALA A 128 -7.99 12.92 1.50
N LEU A 129 -7.87 11.69 0.98
CA LEU A 129 -7.56 10.50 1.76
C LEU A 129 -6.20 10.60 2.44
N VAL A 130 -5.16 11.06 1.73
CA VAL A 130 -3.82 11.29 2.29
C VAL A 130 -3.86 12.34 3.41
N ARG A 131 -4.53 13.48 3.17
CA ARG A 131 -4.62 14.57 4.16
C ARG A 131 -5.41 14.19 5.41
N SER A 132 -6.32 13.24 5.33
CA SER A 132 -7.05 12.74 6.49
C SER A 132 -6.13 12.09 7.53
N GLY A 133 -4.98 11.56 7.13
CA GLY A 133 -4.08 10.79 8.00
C GLY A 133 -4.70 9.50 8.55
N ALA A 134 -5.82 9.05 7.98
CA ALA A 134 -6.57 7.88 8.41
C ALA A 134 -6.38 6.66 7.49
N VAL A 135 -5.64 6.81 6.38
CA VAL A 135 -5.41 5.75 5.40
C VAL A 135 -3.93 5.35 5.37
N ASP A 136 -3.64 4.07 5.53
CA ASP A 136 -2.29 3.51 5.58
C ASP A 136 -1.71 3.23 4.19
N ILE A 137 -2.56 2.79 3.27
CA ILE A 137 -2.18 2.49 1.89
C ILE A 137 -3.26 2.91 0.89
N ILE A 138 -2.83 3.53 -0.21
CA ILE A 138 -3.69 3.87 -1.34
C ILE A 138 -3.07 3.27 -2.60
N VAL A 139 -3.83 2.44 -3.32
CA VAL A 139 -3.46 1.94 -4.65
C VAL A 139 -4.22 2.72 -5.71
N VAL A 140 -3.52 3.16 -6.75
CA VAL A 140 -4.11 3.77 -7.96
C VAL A 140 -3.86 2.84 -9.13
N ASP A 141 -4.91 2.19 -9.63
CA ASP A 141 -4.87 1.26 -10.75
C ASP A 141 -5.72 1.77 -11.93
N SER A 142 -5.13 2.36 -12.97
CA SER A 142 -3.71 2.63 -13.20
C SER A 142 -3.45 4.05 -13.67
N VAL A 143 -2.19 4.48 -13.63
CA VAL A 143 -1.76 5.80 -14.13
C VAL A 143 -2.18 6.02 -15.58
N ALA A 144 -2.19 4.96 -16.39
CA ALA A 144 -2.56 5.08 -17.79
C ALA A 144 -4.04 5.47 -17.97
N ALA A 145 -4.90 5.09 -17.03
CA ALA A 145 -6.33 5.39 -17.03
C ALA A 145 -6.68 6.73 -16.33
N LEU A 146 -5.69 7.47 -15.83
CA LEU A 146 -5.90 8.83 -15.31
C LEU A 146 -6.05 9.83 -16.47
N VAL A 147 -7.20 9.79 -17.14
CA VAL A 147 -7.50 10.62 -18.32
C VAL A 147 -7.93 12.02 -17.86
N PRO A 148 -7.28 13.10 -18.32
CA PRO A 148 -7.66 14.47 -17.96
C PRO A 148 -9.08 14.83 -18.41
N GLU A 149 -9.80 15.63 -17.65
CA GLU A 149 -11.18 16.08 -17.98
C GLU A 149 -11.28 16.72 -19.37
N ALA A 150 -10.28 17.52 -19.76
CA ALA A 150 -10.22 18.14 -21.07
C ALA A 150 -10.11 17.12 -22.22
N GLU A 151 -9.51 15.95 -21.96
CA GLU A 151 -9.38 14.86 -22.93
C GLU A 151 -10.70 14.09 -23.05
N ILE A 152 -11.40 13.90 -21.93
CA ILE A 152 -12.73 13.28 -21.89
C ILE A 152 -13.77 14.15 -22.61
N ALA A 153 -13.72 15.47 -22.43
CA ALA A 153 -14.63 16.41 -23.06
C ALA A 153 -14.30 16.70 -24.54
N GLY A 154 -13.08 16.39 -24.98
CA GLY A 154 -12.62 16.60 -26.35
C GLY A 154 -13.18 15.58 -27.35
N ALA A 155 -13.08 15.89 -28.63
CA ALA A 155 -13.43 14.95 -29.68
C ALA A 155 -12.28 13.94 -29.91
N MET A 156 -12.62 12.71 -30.33
CA MET A 156 -11.61 11.75 -30.75
C MET A 156 -10.79 12.32 -31.90
N GLY A 157 -9.47 12.40 -31.72
CA GLY A 157 -8.53 12.97 -32.69
C GLY A 157 -8.06 14.38 -32.37
N ASP A 158 -8.62 15.04 -31.35
CA ASP A 158 -8.10 16.33 -30.88
C ASP A 158 -6.68 16.19 -30.35
N ALA A 159 -5.80 17.10 -30.78
CA ALA A 159 -4.40 17.08 -30.38
C ALA A 159 -4.25 17.58 -28.93
N GLN A 160 -4.21 16.65 -27.98
CA GLN A 160 -4.06 16.97 -26.55
C GLN A 160 -2.70 16.51 -26.01
N VAL A 161 -1.64 17.14 -26.51
CA VAL A 161 -0.26 16.70 -26.25
C VAL A 161 0.13 16.94 -24.79
N GLY A 162 0.37 15.85 -24.05
CA GLY A 162 1.04 15.87 -22.76
C GLY A 162 0.20 16.35 -21.58
N LEU A 163 -1.14 16.41 -21.71
CA LEU A 163 -2.01 16.81 -20.60
C LEU A 163 -1.84 15.92 -19.37
N GLN A 164 -1.86 14.60 -19.55
CA GLN A 164 -1.67 13.64 -18.47
C GLN A 164 -0.30 13.83 -17.76
N ALA A 165 0.77 14.11 -18.51
CA ALA A 165 2.08 14.35 -17.93
C ALA A 165 2.13 15.63 -17.09
N ARG A 166 1.40 16.68 -17.49
CA ARG A 166 1.26 17.93 -16.72
C ARG A 166 0.44 17.70 -15.45
N LEU A 167 -0.69 17.01 -15.56
CA LEU A 167 -1.53 16.62 -14.43
C LEU A 167 -0.73 15.86 -13.38
N MET A 168 -0.02 14.81 -13.79
CA MET A 168 0.84 14.02 -12.90
C MET A 168 1.95 14.87 -12.26
N SER A 169 2.57 15.79 -13.02
CA SER A 169 3.60 16.67 -12.49
C SER A 169 3.08 17.61 -11.39
N GLN A 170 1.90 18.18 -11.59
CA GLN A 170 1.23 19.03 -10.61
C GLN A 170 0.84 18.22 -9.37
N ALA A 171 0.22 17.06 -9.57
CA ALA A 171 -0.21 16.18 -8.49
C ALA A 171 0.96 15.74 -7.62
N MET A 172 2.04 15.23 -8.21
CA MET A 172 3.22 14.79 -7.44
C MET A 172 3.83 15.92 -6.61
N ARG A 173 3.85 17.15 -7.14
CA ARG A 173 4.34 18.34 -6.41
C ARG A 173 3.48 18.66 -5.20
N LYS A 174 2.15 18.52 -5.29
CA LYS A 174 1.20 18.79 -4.20
C LYS A 174 1.19 17.68 -3.15
N LEU A 175 1.24 16.42 -3.60
CA LEU A 175 1.01 15.25 -2.75
C LEU A 175 2.24 14.81 -1.97
N ALA A 176 3.45 14.99 -2.51
CA ALA A 176 4.66 14.40 -1.93
C ALA A 176 4.87 14.77 -0.44
N SER A 177 4.61 16.02 -0.08
CA SER A 177 4.71 16.48 1.31
C SER A 177 3.61 15.88 2.19
N SER A 178 2.36 15.85 1.70
CA SER A 178 1.22 15.32 2.45
C SER A 178 1.32 13.80 2.66
N ILE A 179 1.84 13.07 1.67
CA ILE A 179 2.14 11.64 1.77
C ILE A 179 3.19 11.38 2.86
N ALA A 180 4.26 12.18 2.89
CA ALA A 180 5.30 12.03 3.91
C ALA A 180 4.79 12.29 5.33
N GLN A 181 3.94 13.30 5.52
CA GLN A 181 3.39 13.69 6.82
C GLN A 181 2.34 12.71 7.35
N SER A 182 1.48 12.18 6.48
CA SER A 182 0.41 11.23 6.84
C SER A 182 0.90 9.81 7.08
N LYS A 183 2.14 9.49 6.69
CA LYS A 183 2.68 8.12 6.65
C LYS A 183 1.90 7.16 5.74
N THR A 184 1.01 7.66 4.87
CA THR A 184 0.32 6.84 3.86
C THR A 184 1.29 6.34 2.81
N THR A 185 1.24 5.06 2.47
CA THR A 185 1.93 4.51 1.29
C THR A 185 1.06 4.70 0.07
N VAL A 186 1.55 5.38 -0.97
CA VAL A 186 0.80 5.54 -2.23
C VAL A 186 1.45 4.70 -3.31
N VAL A 187 0.70 3.73 -3.84
CA VAL A 187 1.15 2.80 -4.87
C VAL A 187 0.47 3.14 -6.19
N PHE A 188 1.26 3.50 -7.19
CA PHE A 188 0.78 3.66 -8.56
C PHE A 188 1.07 2.40 -9.37
N VAL A 189 0.02 1.81 -9.92
CA VAL A 189 0.16 0.80 -10.97
C VAL A 189 0.31 1.51 -12.31
N ASN A 190 1.24 1.06 -13.15
CA ASN A 190 1.51 1.68 -14.43
C ASN A 190 1.79 0.64 -15.53
N GLN A 191 1.56 1.06 -16.77
CA GLN A 191 1.78 0.22 -17.94
C GLN A 191 3.08 0.62 -18.65
N ILE A 192 3.64 -0.32 -19.39
CA ILE A 192 4.78 -0.05 -20.28
C ILE A 192 4.25 0.36 -21.66
N ARG A 193 4.92 1.33 -22.29
CA ARG A 193 4.72 1.76 -23.68
C ARG A 193 6.06 1.76 -24.41
N GLN A 194 6.04 1.51 -25.72
CA GLN A 194 7.22 1.70 -26.56
C GLN A 194 7.47 3.20 -26.76
N MET A 195 8.75 3.61 -26.82
CA MET A 195 9.09 4.98 -27.18
C MET A 195 8.94 5.15 -28.70
N ILE A 196 8.22 6.20 -29.12
CA ILE A 196 8.05 6.54 -30.55
C ILE A 196 9.38 6.96 -31.19
N SER A 197 10.26 7.62 -30.42
CA SER A 197 11.61 8.00 -30.84
C SER A 197 12.63 7.08 -30.15
N GLY A 198 12.80 5.87 -30.70
CA GLY A 198 13.85 4.96 -30.28
C GLY A 198 15.16 5.30 -30.99
N MET A 199 16.06 6.03 -30.33
CA MET A 199 17.48 6.06 -30.74
C MET A 199 18.03 4.62 -30.64
N SER A 200 18.94 4.20 -31.53
CA SER A 200 19.54 2.85 -31.49
C SER A 200 20.27 2.49 -30.19
N TRP A 201 20.42 3.46 -29.28
CA TRP A 201 21.07 3.31 -28.00
C TRP A 201 20.20 3.95 -26.90
N GLY A 202 19.77 3.16 -25.91
CA GLY A 202 18.94 3.60 -24.79
C GLY A 202 17.76 2.67 -24.49
N PRO A 203 16.97 2.98 -23.43
CA PRO A 203 15.77 2.21 -23.11
C PRO A 203 14.72 2.35 -24.21
N THR A 204 14.23 1.23 -24.73
CA THR A 204 13.21 1.16 -25.80
C THR A 204 11.77 1.34 -25.29
N THR A 205 11.60 1.40 -23.96
CA THR A 205 10.31 1.45 -23.29
C THR A 205 10.24 2.58 -22.27
N THR A 206 9.03 3.11 -22.06
CA THR A 206 8.71 4.10 -21.03
C THR A 206 7.43 3.72 -20.30
N THR A 207 7.13 4.42 -19.21
CA THR A 207 5.86 4.34 -18.49
C THR A 207 4.99 5.56 -18.81
N THR A 208 3.68 5.42 -18.63
CA THR A 208 2.67 6.47 -18.89
C THR A 208 2.68 7.55 -17.81
N GLY A 209 2.12 8.73 -18.07
CA GLY A 209 2.03 9.83 -17.10
C GLY A 209 3.27 10.75 -17.01
N GLY A 210 4.17 10.68 -17.99
CA GLY A 210 5.38 11.51 -18.03
C GLY A 210 6.48 11.06 -17.06
N LEU A 211 7.41 11.97 -16.72
CA LEU A 211 8.58 11.63 -15.90
C LEU A 211 8.39 11.89 -14.40
N ALA A 212 7.38 12.66 -14.00
CA ALA A 212 7.22 13.10 -12.60
C ALA A 212 7.19 11.91 -11.64
N LEU A 213 6.33 10.92 -11.88
CA LEU A 213 6.24 9.73 -11.04
C LEU A 213 7.58 9.01 -10.88
N LYS A 214 8.38 8.92 -11.96
CA LYS A 214 9.71 8.30 -11.92
C LYS A 214 10.66 9.00 -10.95
N PHE A 215 10.58 10.33 -10.81
CA PHE A 215 11.42 11.10 -9.90
C PHE A 215 10.93 11.05 -8.44
N TYR A 216 9.61 11.19 -8.25
CA TYR A 216 8.98 11.24 -6.94
C TYR A 216 8.92 9.87 -6.25
N ALA A 217 8.70 8.79 -7.01
CA ALA A 217 8.70 7.42 -6.47
C ALA A 217 10.00 7.13 -5.70
N SER A 218 9.86 6.63 -4.48
CA SER A 218 10.98 6.17 -3.65
C SER A 218 11.40 4.76 -4.02
N VAL A 219 10.43 3.94 -4.39
CA VAL A 219 10.64 2.57 -4.88
C VAL A 219 9.95 2.45 -6.24
N ARG A 220 10.63 1.85 -7.22
CA ARG A 220 10.05 1.47 -8.50
C ARG A 220 10.33 0.00 -8.76
N MET A 221 9.28 -0.75 -9.08
CA MET A 221 9.31 -2.18 -9.30
C MET A 221 8.83 -2.50 -10.71
N GLU A 222 9.69 -3.14 -11.50
CA GLU A 222 9.32 -3.68 -12.80
C GLU A 222 8.93 -5.15 -12.64
N ILE A 223 7.67 -5.48 -12.90
CA ILE A 223 7.14 -6.84 -12.79
C ILE A 223 6.96 -7.46 -14.18
N LYS A 224 7.39 -8.72 -14.35
CA LYS A 224 7.34 -9.47 -15.60
C LYS A 224 6.93 -10.92 -15.34
N ARG A 225 6.15 -11.47 -16.28
CA ARG A 225 5.89 -12.90 -16.34
C ARG A 225 7.09 -13.60 -17.00
N LEU A 226 7.67 -14.59 -16.33
CA LEU A 226 8.77 -15.42 -16.84
C LEU A 226 8.27 -16.65 -17.60
N GLY A 227 7.23 -17.31 -17.07
CA GLY A 227 6.75 -18.59 -17.62
C GLY A 227 5.36 -18.96 -17.10
N SER A 228 4.80 -20.04 -17.64
CA SER A 228 3.62 -20.70 -17.08
C SER A 228 4.02 -21.67 -15.97
N ILE A 229 3.08 -21.91 -15.06
CA ILE A 229 3.14 -23.03 -14.12
C ILE A 229 2.04 -23.98 -14.55
N ASP A 230 2.43 -25.18 -14.94
CA ASP A 230 1.55 -26.20 -15.47
C ASP A 230 1.50 -27.40 -14.52
N GLU A 231 0.31 -27.92 -14.25
CA GLU A 231 0.06 -29.13 -13.46
C GLU A 231 -0.72 -30.12 -14.32
N GLY A 232 -0.02 -31.13 -14.83
CA GLY A 232 -0.54 -31.97 -15.91
C GLY A 232 -0.79 -31.13 -17.16
N ASP A 233 -2.01 -31.17 -17.69
CA ASP A 233 -2.42 -30.41 -18.88
C ASP A 233 -2.97 -29.01 -18.55
N ASN A 234 -3.10 -28.67 -17.26
CA ASN A 234 -3.72 -27.42 -16.83
C ASN A 234 -2.67 -26.38 -16.48
N ARG A 235 -2.79 -25.19 -17.07
CA ARG A 235 -2.01 -24.01 -16.66
C ARG A 235 -2.62 -23.38 -15.41
N VAL A 236 -1.97 -23.59 -14.27
CA VAL A 236 -2.46 -23.19 -12.94
C VAL A 236 -1.90 -21.86 -12.45
N GLY A 237 -0.87 -21.33 -13.09
CA GLY A 237 -0.28 -20.07 -12.67
C GLY A 237 0.80 -19.52 -13.59
N SER A 238 1.58 -18.61 -13.04
CA SER A 238 2.70 -17.98 -13.72
C SER A 238 3.88 -17.72 -12.79
N GLU A 239 5.07 -18.07 -13.28
CA GLU A 239 6.32 -17.65 -12.65
C GLU A 239 6.55 -16.16 -12.94
N THR A 240 6.84 -15.40 -11.90
CA THR A 240 6.91 -13.93 -11.96
C THR A 240 8.24 -13.46 -11.41
N VAL A 241 8.80 -12.43 -12.04
CA VAL A 241 9.97 -11.71 -11.55
C VAL A 241 9.63 -10.25 -11.30
N VAL A 242 10.11 -9.72 -10.19
CA VAL A 242 10.06 -8.30 -9.85
C VAL A 242 11.47 -7.78 -9.71
N LYS A 243 11.81 -6.76 -10.51
CA LYS A 243 13.08 -6.04 -10.43
C LYS A 243 12.90 -4.70 -9.75
N VAL A 244 13.67 -4.46 -8.69
CA VAL A 244 13.66 -3.16 -7.98
C VAL A 244 14.53 -2.17 -8.77
N VAL A 245 13.97 -1.53 -9.80
CA VAL A 245 14.72 -0.62 -10.68
C VAL A 245 15.06 0.72 -10.04
N LYS A 246 14.41 1.07 -8.92
CA LYS A 246 14.76 2.24 -8.10
C LYS A 246 14.45 1.94 -6.65
N ASN A 247 15.37 2.30 -5.77
CA ASN A 247 15.20 2.23 -4.32
C ASN A 247 15.99 3.37 -3.67
N LYS A 248 15.31 4.28 -2.97
CA LYS A 248 15.93 5.40 -2.24
C LYS A 248 16.32 5.05 -0.79
N LEU A 249 15.97 3.86 -0.30
CA LEU A 249 16.10 3.49 1.11
C LEU A 249 17.04 2.30 1.33
N ALA A 250 17.34 1.54 0.28
CA ALA A 250 18.30 0.45 0.27
C ALA A 250 18.89 0.29 -1.16
N PRO A 251 19.95 -0.52 -1.34
CA PRO A 251 20.55 -0.74 -2.65
C PRO A 251 19.52 -1.23 -3.70
N PRO A 252 19.41 -0.57 -4.86
CA PRO A 252 18.52 -0.99 -5.95
C PRO A 252 19.06 -2.19 -6.74
N PHE A 253 18.30 -2.57 -7.78
CA PHE A 253 18.63 -3.57 -8.82
C PHE A 253 18.62 -5.04 -8.39
N LYS A 254 18.20 -5.33 -7.16
CA LYS A 254 17.85 -6.68 -6.75
C LYS A 254 16.60 -7.17 -7.48
N GLU A 255 16.51 -8.48 -7.64
CA GLU A 255 15.38 -9.17 -8.27
C GLU A 255 14.79 -10.19 -7.29
N ALA A 256 13.48 -10.30 -7.33
CA ALA A 256 12.69 -11.27 -6.58
C ALA A 256 11.94 -12.16 -7.55
N LYS A 257 11.84 -13.46 -7.26
CA LYS A 257 11.14 -14.44 -8.07
C LYS A 257 10.15 -15.19 -7.21
N PHE A 258 8.89 -15.18 -7.62
CA PHE A 258 7.81 -15.85 -6.93
C PHE A 258 6.75 -16.32 -7.91
N ASP A 259 5.88 -17.19 -7.43
CA ASP A 259 4.85 -17.82 -8.24
C ASP A 259 3.50 -17.18 -7.92
N ILE A 260 2.76 -16.81 -8.97
CA ILE A 260 1.36 -16.38 -8.86
C ILE A 260 0.50 -17.55 -9.31
N ILE A 261 -0.31 -18.09 -8.40
CA ILE A 261 -1.31 -19.13 -8.67
C ILE A 261 -2.64 -18.47 -8.94
N TYR A 262 -3.29 -18.81 -10.06
CA TYR A 262 -4.55 -18.19 -10.44
C TYR A 262 -5.64 -18.50 -9.41
N GLY A 263 -6.43 -17.48 -9.05
CA GLY A 263 -7.43 -17.59 -8.00
C GLY A 263 -6.89 -17.59 -6.56
N LYS A 264 -5.58 -17.65 -6.33
CA LYS A 264 -4.97 -17.56 -4.98
C LYS A 264 -4.03 -16.36 -4.81
N GLY A 265 -3.35 -15.92 -5.87
CA GLY A 265 -2.35 -14.86 -5.83
C GLY A 265 -0.92 -15.41 -5.62
N ILE A 266 -0.05 -14.62 -5.00
CA ILE A 266 1.33 -15.02 -4.70
C ILE A 266 1.32 -16.21 -3.73
N SER A 267 2.01 -17.30 -4.08
CA SER A 267 2.15 -18.48 -3.21
C SER A 267 3.37 -18.35 -2.31
N SER A 268 3.13 -18.02 -1.04
CA SER A 268 4.14 -17.99 0.03
C SER A 268 4.82 -19.33 0.21
N GLU A 269 4.08 -20.43 0.10
CA GLU A 269 4.59 -21.78 0.38
C GLU A 269 5.62 -22.20 -0.67
N ARG A 270 5.30 -21.98 -1.95
CA ARG A 270 6.25 -22.23 -3.05
C ARG A 270 7.49 -21.35 -2.93
N GLU A 271 7.31 -20.10 -2.52
CA GLU A 271 8.40 -19.16 -2.31
C GLU A 271 9.32 -19.61 -1.16
N LEU A 272 8.76 -20.01 -0.01
CA LEU A 272 9.52 -20.57 1.11
C LEU A 272 10.32 -21.81 0.70
N ILE A 273 9.75 -22.67 -0.14
CA ILE A 273 10.45 -23.85 -0.66
C ILE A 273 11.63 -23.45 -1.54
N LYS A 274 11.41 -22.55 -2.51
CA LYS A 274 12.45 -22.08 -3.43
C LYS A 274 13.59 -21.36 -2.68
N ILE A 275 13.26 -20.49 -1.73
CA ILE A 275 14.27 -19.80 -0.91
C ILE A 275 14.99 -20.79 0.01
N GLY A 276 14.26 -21.70 0.65
CA GLY A 276 14.83 -22.73 1.52
C GLY A 276 15.80 -23.65 0.78
N GLU A 277 15.52 -24.01 -0.47
CA GLU A 277 16.42 -24.79 -1.33
C GLU A 277 17.69 -23.98 -1.65
N GLN A 278 17.54 -22.71 -2.07
CA GLN A 278 18.68 -21.82 -2.37
C GLN A 278 19.60 -21.61 -1.16
N LEU A 279 19.02 -21.54 0.03
CA LEU A 279 19.76 -21.38 1.29
C LEU A 279 20.23 -22.72 1.88
N GLY A 280 19.93 -23.86 1.26
CA GLY A 280 20.29 -25.19 1.76
C GLY A 280 19.57 -25.60 3.06
N LEU A 281 18.47 -24.93 3.41
CA LEU A 281 17.57 -25.33 4.50
C LEU A 281 16.65 -26.48 4.08
N ILE A 282 16.30 -26.52 2.79
CA ILE A 282 15.55 -27.63 2.18
C ILE A 282 16.49 -28.48 1.35
N LYS A 283 16.46 -29.79 1.59
CA LYS A 283 17.22 -30.78 0.83
C LYS A 283 16.32 -31.47 -0.19
N LYS A 284 16.77 -31.48 -1.44
CA LYS A 284 16.11 -32.18 -2.53
C LYS A 284 16.76 -33.54 -2.77
N SER A 285 15.98 -34.62 -2.67
CA SER A 285 16.40 -36.00 -2.96
C SER A 285 15.56 -36.55 -4.10
N GLY A 286 16.08 -36.44 -5.32
CA GLY A 286 15.30 -36.70 -6.53
C GLY A 286 14.19 -35.67 -6.70
N SER A 287 12.92 -36.10 -6.65
CA SER A 287 11.74 -35.23 -6.68
C SER A 287 11.20 -34.87 -5.28
N TRP A 288 11.79 -35.38 -4.20
CA TRP A 288 11.33 -35.14 -2.83
C TRP A 288 11.98 -33.91 -2.19
N PHE A 289 11.18 -33.09 -1.51
CA PHE A 289 11.63 -31.96 -0.70
C PHE A 289 11.58 -32.32 0.80
N ASN A 290 12.66 -32.01 1.52
CA ASN A 290 12.80 -32.28 2.96
C ASN A 290 13.28 -31.04 3.70
N PHE A 291 12.66 -30.73 4.84
CA PHE A 291 13.10 -29.71 5.79
C PHE A 291 13.57 -30.40 7.08
N GLY A 292 14.89 -30.43 7.31
CA GLY A 292 15.46 -31.31 8.34
C GLY A 292 15.09 -32.78 8.08
N ASP A 293 14.45 -33.42 9.04
CA ASP A 293 13.95 -34.80 8.94
C ASP A 293 12.49 -34.88 8.43
N ILE A 294 11.83 -33.73 8.22
CA ILE A 294 10.44 -33.65 7.79
C ILE A 294 10.35 -33.75 6.27
N ARG A 295 9.61 -34.74 5.77
CA ARG A 295 9.27 -34.88 4.35
C ARG A 295 8.13 -33.94 4.00
N LEU A 296 8.40 -32.93 3.18
CA LEU A 296 7.39 -31.96 2.74
C LEU A 296 6.50 -32.55 1.63
N GLY A 297 7.09 -33.32 0.72
CA GLY A 297 6.33 -33.96 -0.36
C GLY A 297 7.15 -34.20 -1.62
N GLN A 298 6.56 -34.95 -2.55
CA GLN A 298 7.13 -35.22 -3.87
C GLN A 298 6.65 -34.17 -4.87
N GLY A 299 7.57 -33.38 -5.42
CA GLY A 299 7.27 -32.29 -6.33
C GLY A 299 6.82 -31.01 -5.61
N MET A 300 6.91 -29.89 -6.33
CA MET A 300 6.66 -28.55 -5.76
C MET A 300 5.23 -28.40 -5.25
N SER A 301 4.23 -28.85 -5.99
CA SER A 301 2.81 -28.67 -5.65
C SER A 301 2.42 -29.42 -4.37
N ASN A 302 2.87 -30.67 -4.22
CA ASN A 302 2.60 -31.45 -3.00
C ASN A 302 3.32 -30.87 -1.78
N ALA A 303 4.58 -30.43 -1.95
CA ALA A 303 5.32 -29.80 -0.87
C ALA A 303 4.69 -28.47 -0.44
N ALA A 304 4.17 -27.68 -1.38
CA ALA A 304 3.45 -26.45 -1.09
C ALA A 304 2.13 -26.73 -0.35
N ALA A 305 1.35 -27.73 -0.79
CA ALA A 305 0.11 -28.13 -0.13
C ALA A 305 0.35 -28.65 1.31
N PHE A 306 1.48 -29.32 1.55
CA PHE A 306 1.90 -29.70 2.90
C PHE A 306 2.16 -28.49 3.80
N LEU A 307 2.87 -27.47 3.31
CA LEU A 307 3.09 -26.24 4.08
C LEU A 307 1.79 -25.44 4.30
N GLU A 308 0.89 -25.42 3.31
CA GLU A 308 -0.43 -24.75 3.41
C GLU A 308 -1.28 -25.39 4.54
N SER A 309 -1.22 -26.71 4.68
CA SER A 309 -1.92 -27.46 5.75
C SER A 309 -1.19 -27.46 7.10
N ASN A 310 0.13 -27.22 7.14
CA ASN A 310 0.96 -27.25 8.34
C ASN A 310 1.63 -25.89 8.60
N LYS A 311 0.83 -24.90 8.99
CA LYS A 311 1.29 -23.51 9.20
C LYS A 311 2.44 -23.37 10.21
N GLU A 312 2.50 -24.23 11.22
CA GLU A 312 3.58 -24.23 12.21
C GLU A 312 4.93 -24.54 11.55
N ILE A 313 4.97 -25.52 10.65
CA ILE A 313 6.19 -25.90 9.92
C ILE A 313 6.55 -24.80 8.91
N ALA A 314 5.56 -24.23 8.22
CA ALA A 314 5.78 -23.09 7.33
C ALA A 314 6.41 -21.90 8.09
N GLN A 315 5.91 -21.60 9.29
CA GLN A 315 6.45 -20.53 10.12
C GLN A 315 7.87 -20.82 10.62
N GLN A 316 8.16 -22.07 11.01
CA GLN A 316 9.51 -22.49 11.39
C GLN A 316 10.49 -22.32 10.23
N LEU A 317 10.10 -22.75 9.02
CA LEU A 317 10.91 -22.57 7.81
C LEU A 317 11.12 -21.09 7.49
N GLU A 318 10.08 -20.26 7.55
CA GLU A 318 10.20 -18.82 7.33
C GLU A 318 11.14 -18.16 8.34
N ASN A 319 11.03 -18.50 9.62
CA ASN A 319 11.91 -17.96 10.66
C ASN A 319 13.37 -18.38 10.42
N ALA A 320 13.61 -19.64 10.09
CA ALA A 320 14.96 -20.13 9.74
C ALA A 320 15.54 -19.41 8.51
N ILE A 321 14.70 -19.12 7.50
CA ILE A 321 15.09 -18.32 6.33
C ILE A 321 15.48 -16.91 6.79
N ARG A 322 14.61 -16.22 7.54
CA ARG A 322 14.82 -14.84 8.02
C ARG A 322 16.10 -14.72 8.85
N GLU A 323 16.33 -15.65 9.78
CA GLU A 323 17.56 -15.70 10.58
C GLU A 323 18.81 -15.84 9.71
N LYS A 324 18.78 -16.74 8.72
CA LYS A 324 19.92 -17.00 7.84
C LYS A 324 20.28 -15.81 6.94
N VAL A 325 19.30 -14.97 6.62
CA VAL A 325 19.50 -13.76 5.79
C VAL A 325 19.65 -12.48 6.62
N GLY A 326 19.65 -12.58 7.95
CA GLY A 326 19.82 -11.45 8.87
C GLY A 326 18.58 -10.54 8.99
N LEU A 327 17.39 -11.05 8.69
CA LEU A 327 16.11 -10.35 8.90
C LEU A 327 15.51 -10.70 10.27
N ARG A 328 14.71 -9.80 10.85
CA ARG A 328 13.97 -10.09 12.09
C ARG A 328 12.95 -11.22 11.88
N PRO A 329 12.71 -12.09 12.89
CA PRO A 329 11.68 -13.13 12.83
C PRO A 329 10.28 -12.55 12.57
N ALA A 330 9.43 -13.28 11.87
CA ALA A 330 8.10 -12.80 11.45
C ALA A 330 7.21 -12.38 12.64
N ALA A 331 7.31 -13.13 13.76
CA ALA A 331 6.56 -12.90 15.00
C ALA A 331 6.95 -11.62 15.76
N ALA A 332 8.09 -11.00 15.45
CA ALA A 332 8.51 -9.73 16.06
C ALA A 332 7.98 -8.49 15.32
N SER A 333 7.13 -8.69 14.29
CA SER A 333 6.54 -7.62 13.47
C SER A 333 5.07 -7.30 13.82
N SER A 334 4.65 -7.64 15.04
CA SER A 334 3.43 -7.16 15.69
C SER A 334 3.40 -5.63 15.75
N PRO A 335 2.22 -4.99 15.80
CA PRO A 335 2.09 -3.55 15.60
C PRO A 335 2.97 -2.83 16.61
N ALA A 336 3.73 -1.83 16.15
CA ALA A 336 4.18 -0.80 17.06
C ALA A 336 2.92 -0.31 17.79
N GLU A 337 2.88 -0.48 19.10
CA GLU A 337 1.83 0.08 19.95
C GLU A 337 1.81 1.58 19.69
N ASP A 338 0.88 2.02 18.85
CA ASP A 338 0.60 3.43 18.63
C ASP A 338 0.00 3.91 19.97
N GLU A 339 0.75 4.72 20.70
CA GLU A 339 0.22 5.42 21.86
C GLU A 339 -1.11 6.09 21.46
N PRO A 340 -2.14 6.05 22.33
CA PRO A 340 -3.43 6.63 21.99
C PRO A 340 -3.25 8.11 21.66
N ARG A 341 -3.62 8.47 20.42
CA ARG A 341 -3.66 9.86 19.93
C ARG A 341 -4.43 10.70 20.96
N LYS A 342 -3.72 11.54 21.71
CA LYS A 342 -4.34 12.54 22.58
C LYS A 342 -5.06 13.55 21.72
N ASP A 343 -6.38 13.43 21.71
CA ASP A 343 -7.29 14.44 21.19
C ASP A 343 -6.99 15.76 21.92
N SER A 344 -6.49 16.73 21.18
CA SER A 344 -6.16 18.06 21.69
C SER A 344 -6.82 19.12 20.83
N SER A 345 -8.15 19.13 20.85
CA SER A 345 -8.92 20.28 20.38
C SER A 345 -10.32 20.34 20.98
N GLU A 346 -10.43 20.47 22.30
CA GLU A 346 -11.56 21.20 22.90
C GLU A 346 -11.09 21.97 24.13
N LYS A 347 -10.79 23.26 23.93
CA LYS A 347 -11.16 24.39 24.80
C LYS A 347 -10.40 25.65 24.39
N GLY A 348 -11.15 26.69 24.06
CA GLY A 348 -10.69 28.07 24.11
C GLY A 348 -10.88 28.83 22.81
N LEU A 349 -12.08 29.36 22.59
CA LEU A 349 -12.31 30.81 22.58
C LEU A 349 -13.79 31.02 22.25
N LEU A 350 -14.54 31.66 23.16
CA LEU A 350 -15.60 32.63 22.90
C LEU A 350 -16.25 33.03 24.24
N SER A 351 -15.71 34.11 24.82
CA SER A 351 -16.36 35.03 25.76
C SER A 351 -15.95 36.42 25.24
N GLU A 352 -16.75 37.46 25.09
CA GLU A 352 -18.08 37.84 25.56
C GLU A 352 -18.66 38.83 24.53
N ALA A 353 -19.99 38.90 24.38
CA ALA A 353 -20.70 40.15 24.06
C ALA A 353 -22.21 40.02 24.40
N GLU A 354 -22.59 40.72 25.47
CA GLU A 354 -23.86 41.39 25.77
C GLU A 354 -25.22 40.65 25.83
N LYS A 355 -25.85 40.73 27.02
CA LYS A 355 -27.27 40.50 27.34
C LYS A 355 -28.12 41.73 26.95
N PRO A 356 -29.44 41.61 26.69
CA PRO A 356 -30.50 41.61 27.74
C PRO A 356 -31.66 40.64 27.38
N ALA A 357 -32.73 40.34 28.14
CA ALA A 357 -33.14 40.42 29.54
C ALA A 357 -34.33 39.44 29.70
N ARG A 358 -34.62 39.10 30.96
CA ARG A 358 -35.60 38.13 31.51
C ARG A 358 -37.05 38.18 30.97
N ARG A 359 -37.68 36.98 30.88
CA ARG A 359 -39.01 36.67 31.48
C ARG A 359 -39.22 35.14 31.52
N ALA A 360 -39.12 34.52 32.69
CA ALA A 360 -40.22 34.11 33.56
C ALA A 360 -40.91 32.81 33.14
N SER A 361 -40.64 31.78 33.93
CA SER A 361 -41.13 30.41 33.92
C SER A 361 -42.62 30.31 34.27
N ARG A 362 -43.32 29.33 33.68
CA ARG A 362 -44.50 28.71 34.30
C ARG A 362 -44.47 27.20 34.10
N LYS A 363 -44.39 26.50 35.24
CA LYS A 363 -44.55 25.05 35.41
C LYS A 363 -45.99 24.64 35.10
N VAL A 364 -46.18 23.43 34.56
CA VAL A 364 -47.36 22.59 34.85
C VAL A 364 -46.90 21.15 35.01
N ALA A 365 -47.32 20.53 36.12
CA ALA A 365 -47.06 19.15 36.53
C ALA A 365 -48.08 18.17 35.91
N PRO A 366 -47.82 16.84 35.90
CA PRO A 366 -48.75 15.85 35.37
C PRO A 366 -49.78 15.41 36.43
N LEU A 367 -51.02 15.13 36.02
CA LEU A 367 -52.06 14.57 36.88
C LEU A 367 -52.38 13.11 36.49
N MET A 368 -52.58 12.28 37.52
CA MET A 368 -52.81 10.83 37.52
C MET A 368 -54.17 10.38 36.98
N MET A 369 -54.19 9.08 36.63
CA MET A 369 -55.32 8.16 36.38
C MET A 369 -56.55 8.30 37.30
N THR A 370 -57.73 7.97 36.79
CA THR A 370 -58.55 6.78 37.18
C THR A 370 -59.82 6.65 36.30
N PRO A 371 -60.56 5.50 36.32
CA PRO A 371 -61.29 4.93 35.17
C PRO A 371 -62.82 4.85 35.36
N GLU A 372 -63.57 4.52 34.29
CA GLU A 372 -64.88 3.82 34.26
C GLU A 372 -65.35 3.74 32.78
N SER A 373 -65.43 2.57 32.15
CA SER A 373 -66.49 1.54 32.12
C SER A 373 -67.65 1.81 31.13
N SER A 374 -67.84 0.81 30.25
CA SER A 374 -69.11 0.31 29.67
C SER A 374 -69.65 0.82 28.31
N ASN A 375 -69.79 -0.17 27.42
CA ASN A 375 -70.94 -0.52 26.55
C ASN A 375 -71.22 0.15 25.19
N GLY A 376 -71.57 -0.74 24.24
CA GLY A 376 -72.31 -0.51 22.98
C GLY A 376 -71.43 -0.64 21.73
N ILE A 377 -71.46 -1.70 20.91
CA ILE A 377 -72.53 -2.10 19.94
C ILE A 377 -72.89 -0.88 19.07
N GLU A 378 -72.65 -0.82 17.77
CA GLU A 378 -73.22 -1.64 16.71
C GLU A 378 -72.57 -1.35 15.34
N SER A 379 -72.63 -2.36 14.45
CA SER A 379 -72.49 -2.37 12.97
C SER A 379 -71.18 -1.93 12.30
#